data_AF-K3WFG2-F1
#
_entry.id   AF-K3WFG2-F1
#
_cell.length_a   1.000
_cell.length_b   1.000
_cell.length_c   1.000
_cell.angle_alpha   90.00
_cell.angle_beta   90.00
_cell.angle_gamma   90.00
#
_symmetry.space_group_name_H-M   'P 1'
#
loop_
_entity.id
_entity.type
_entity.pdbx_description
1 polymer ?
#
loop_
_entity_poly.entity_id
_entity_poly.type
_entity_poly.pdbx_seq_one_letter_code
_entity_poly.pdbx_strand_id
1 'polypeptide(L)'
;MAHATRAPFVLLLLRAAFTTKMTAAHPAPAAPIQKTGFLRNIAGTVITLPVAALVAYYTDLQFYALVIFGIQWVGALAYAVPFQDEHYLDVTGSATYAGVVLLALFKADAPTWRSYLLTAFVILWCVRLGYFLIKRIGEQGSDSRFDAIRVTPVRFFSVWNIQGLWVFLTLLPTLLTIVHGNKDTAVEWVDIVGIVFWVIGFYLEVTADRQKTAFRHNPANKGKFIHTGLWAYSRHPNYLGEILIWLSVYAIAYHVLPTTHTQHITMGFLRNIAGLVLSLSIACAVSSAANLELYAAVCIGIQWLSAFYAVPKQDERFFDLTGSITFATVSLLALALSSDDGKRIWRAYLLTAMVWLWCVRLGTFLYLRIREVGEDTRFAGIRGNPVRFFSVWSIQGLWVFLTALPVLLSLAHSSNDSNVHVLDVVGTSLWVLGYAIEVTADHQKTQFRHDERNKGKFIQSGLWKYSRHPNYCGEILMWIAIFLIAVHTLAHRPLYQALAALGPVFVTLLLTKVSGIPLLEKQGDERWGNQQAYKEYKQRTSVLLLWPPSKK
;
A
#
# COMPACT_ATOMS: atom_id res chain seq x y z
N MET A 1 0.24 45.59 44.45
CA MET A 1 1.70 45.42 44.30
C MET A 1 2.00 43.93 44.35
N ALA A 2 2.66 43.25 43.43
CA ALA A 2 2.98 43.44 42.03
C ALA A 2 3.23 42.01 41.51
N HIS A 3 2.67 41.68 40.35
CA HIS A 3 2.85 40.41 39.65
C HIS A 3 4.30 40.22 39.19
N ALA A 4 4.82 38.98 39.24
CA ALA A 4 5.73 38.47 38.21
C ALA A 4 5.82 36.93 38.25
N THR A 5 4.99 36.29 37.43
CA THR A 5 5.14 34.92 36.91
C THR A 5 6.34 34.82 35.96
N ARG A 6 7.17 33.77 36.08
CA ARG A 6 8.03 33.31 34.96
C ARG A 6 8.16 31.78 34.94
N ALA A 7 7.49 31.16 33.97
CA ALA A 7 7.93 29.94 33.30
C ALA A 7 8.72 30.32 32.02
N PRO A 8 9.32 29.40 31.25
CA PRO A 8 10.15 28.24 31.59
C PRO A 8 11.53 28.28 30.89
N PHE A 9 12.51 27.54 31.42
CA PHE A 9 13.87 27.37 30.88
C PHE A 9 13.94 26.59 29.53
N VAL A 10 12.79 26.23 28.95
CA VAL A 10 12.67 25.46 27.69
C VAL A 10 12.71 26.38 26.44
N LEU A 11 12.60 27.70 26.59
CA LEU A 11 12.62 28.64 25.47
C LEU A 11 14.01 29.20 25.11
N LEU A 12 15.05 28.90 25.91
CA LEU A 12 16.42 29.35 25.62
C LEU A 12 17.19 28.37 24.71
N LEU A 13 16.83 27.08 24.72
CA LEU A 13 17.42 26.08 23.82
C LEU A 13 16.83 26.11 22.40
N LEU A 14 15.64 26.67 22.21
CA LEU A 14 15.03 26.86 20.88
C LEU A 14 15.51 28.12 20.15
N ARG A 15 16.22 29.03 20.83
CA ARG A 15 16.74 30.28 20.24
C ARG A 15 18.15 30.15 19.64
N ALA A 16 18.87 29.07 19.95
CA ALA A 16 20.19 28.77 19.36
C ALA A 16 20.11 28.08 17.99
N ALA A 17 18.93 27.61 17.57
CA ALA A 17 18.73 26.92 16.28
C ALA A 17 18.35 27.86 15.11
N PHE A 18 18.21 29.17 15.32
CA PHE A 18 17.68 30.11 14.32
C PHE A 18 18.52 31.38 14.06
N THR A 19 19.82 31.34 14.33
CA THR A 19 20.74 32.41 13.89
C THR A 19 21.97 31.83 13.22
N THR A 20 21.85 31.50 11.94
CA THR A 20 23.03 31.38 11.05
C THR A 20 23.05 32.59 10.15
N LYS A 21 23.72 33.65 10.62
CA LYS A 21 24.24 34.71 9.75
C LYS A 21 25.38 34.14 8.93
N MET A 22 25.46 34.61 7.69
CA MET A 22 26.57 34.47 6.76
C MET A 22 27.94 34.65 7.42
N THR A 23 28.83 33.67 7.25
CA THR A 23 30.28 33.86 7.16
C THR A 23 30.86 32.81 6.21
N ALA A 24 31.80 33.26 5.38
CA ALA A 24 32.36 32.56 4.24
C ALA A 24 33.33 31.40 4.59
N ALA A 25 33.45 30.48 3.63
CA ALA A 25 34.61 29.68 3.25
C ALA A 25 35.27 28.74 4.28
N HIS A 26 34.87 27.46 4.24
CA HIS A 26 35.75 26.29 4.05
C HIS A 26 34.91 25.03 3.73
N PRO A 27 35.37 24.10 2.87
CA PRO A 27 34.59 22.92 2.52
C PRO A 27 34.61 21.93 3.69
N ALA A 28 33.44 21.67 4.29
CA ALA A 28 33.27 20.58 5.25
C ALA A 28 33.43 19.22 4.54
N PRO A 29 34.07 18.21 5.16
CA PRO A 29 34.25 16.90 4.56
C PRO A 29 32.88 16.23 4.33
N ALA A 30 32.75 15.56 3.18
CA ALA A 30 31.53 14.92 2.75
C ALA A 30 30.97 13.97 3.83
N ALA A 31 29.71 14.21 4.23
CA ALA A 31 28.98 13.31 5.10
C ALA A 31 28.89 11.90 4.46
N PRO A 32 28.94 10.81 5.26
CA PRO A 32 28.91 9.47 4.72
C PRO A 32 27.58 9.22 4.00
N ILE A 33 27.69 8.74 2.76
CA ILE A 33 26.55 8.37 1.91
C ILE A 33 25.69 7.34 2.66
N GLN A 34 24.51 7.78 3.09
CA GLN A 34 23.51 6.96 3.76
C GLN A 34 23.07 5.83 2.79
N LYS A 35 23.49 4.59 3.07
CA LYS A 35 23.18 3.38 2.27
C LYS A 35 21.69 2.98 2.26
N THR A 36 20.80 3.76 2.89
CA THR A 36 19.34 3.56 2.91
C THR A 36 18.61 4.06 1.66
N GLY A 37 19.33 4.60 0.67
CA GLY A 37 18.71 5.23 -0.51
C GLY A 37 18.18 4.27 -1.58
N PHE A 38 18.84 3.14 -1.86
CA PHE A 38 18.64 2.41 -3.13
C PHE A 38 17.18 1.96 -3.38
N LEU A 39 16.50 1.42 -2.37
CA LEU A 39 15.09 0.98 -2.49
C LEU A 39 14.11 2.17 -2.59
N ARG A 40 14.34 3.25 -1.84
CA ARG A 40 13.54 4.48 -1.93
C ARG A 40 13.70 5.16 -3.29
N ASN A 41 14.82 4.93 -3.98
CA ASN A 41 15.15 5.53 -5.28
C ASN A 41 14.51 4.83 -6.48
N ILE A 42 14.23 3.53 -6.36
CA ILE A 42 13.69 2.70 -7.46
C ILE A 42 12.17 2.56 -7.34
N ALA A 43 11.61 2.74 -6.14
CA ALA A 43 10.18 2.64 -5.87
C ALA A 43 9.32 3.51 -6.81
N GLY A 44 9.80 4.71 -7.18
CA GLY A 44 9.12 5.59 -8.13
C GLY A 44 8.86 4.91 -9.48
N THR A 45 9.90 4.35 -10.11
CA THR A 45 9.77 3.68 -11.42
C THR A 45 9.06 2.32 -11.32
N VAL A 46 9.36 1.55 -10.27
CA VAL A 46 8.77 0.21 -10.06
C VAL A 46 7.27 0.27 -9.78
N ILE A 47 6.76 1.36 -9.22
CA ILE A 47 5.32 1.53 -8.98
C ILE A 47 4.64 2.24 -10.15
N THR A 48 5.27 3.27 -10.74
CA THR A 48 4.61 4.12 -11.74
C THR A 48 4.24 3.38 -13.02
N LEU A 49 5.16 2.60 -13.59
CA LEU A 49 4.94 1.90 -14.86
C LEU A 49 3.86 0.82 -14.75
N PRO A 50 3.85 -0.06 -13.71
CA PRO A 50 2.75 -1.00 -13.53
C PRO A 50 1.41 -0.31 -13.33
N VAL A 51 1.35 0.77 -12.53
CA VAL A 51 0.09 1.52 -12.33
C VAL A 51 -0.41 2.12 -13.64
N ALA A 52 0.46 2.77 -14.42
CA ALA A 52 0.10 3.35 -15.71
C ALA A 52 -0.37 2.29 -16.71
N ALA A 53 0.41 1.22 -16.89
CA ALA A 53 0.07 0.11 -17.78
C ALA A 53 -1.28 -0.50 -17.42
N LEU A 54 -1.55 -0.59 -16.12
CA LEU A 54 -2.79 -1.16 -15.62
C LEU A 54 -3.99 -0.26 -15.85
N VAL A 55 -3.90 1.01 -15.50
CA VAL A 55 -4.97 1.98 -15.79
C VAL A 55 -5.23 2.02 -17.30
N ALA A 56 -4.17 2.05 -18.11
CA ALA A 56 -4.28 2.07 -19.57
C ALA A 56 -4.93 0.80 -20.14
N TYR A 57 -4.63 -0.38 -19.60
CA TYR A 57 -5.26 -1.63 -20.00
C TYR A 57 -6.77 -1.63 -19.71
N TYR A 58 -7.19 -1.19 -18.52
CA TYR A 58 -8.61 -1.16 -18.16
C TYR A 58 -9.41 -0.07 -18.85
N THR A 59 -8.76 1.02 -19.24
CA THR A 59 -9.42 2.16 -19.91
C THR A 59 -9.32 2.12 -21.42
N ASP A 60 -8.66 1.12 -21.98
CA ASP A 60 -8.36 1.01 -23.42
C ASP A 60 -7.63 2.26 -23.96
N LEU A 61 -6.66 2.75 -23.19
CA LEU A 61 -5.84 3.93 -23.50
C LEU A 61 -4.35 3.60 -23.58
N GLN A 62 -3.99 2.34 -23.86
CA GLN A 62 -2.61 1.84 -23.96
C GLN A 62 -1.80 2.67 -24.96
N PHE A 63 -2.39 3.02 -26.11
CA PHE A 63 -1.75 3.87 -27.11
C PHE A 63 -1.35 5.24 -26.52
N TYR A 64 -2.28 5.94 -25.85
CA TYR A 64 -2.01 7.26 -25.29
C TYR A 64 -1.03 7.20 -24.11
N ALA A 65 -1.12 6.17 -23.27
CA ALA A 65 -0.14 5.94 -22.22
C ALA A 65 1.27 5.74 -22.80
N LEU A 66 1.42 4.93 -23.86
CA LEU A 66 2.70 4.73 -24.54
C LEU A 66 3.23 6.03 -25.16
N VAL A 67 2.38 6.86 -25.76
CA VAL A 67 2.79 8.17 -26.29
C VAL A 67 3.25 9.11 -25.17
N ILE A 68 2.51 9.19 -24.06
CA ILE A 68 2.88 10.02 -22.89
C ILE A 68 4.25 9.58 -22.37
N PHE A 69 4.40 8.30 -22.03
CA PHE A 69 5.66 7.79 -21.48
C PHE A 69 6.80 7.85 -22.51
N GLY A 70 6.53 7.63 -23.79
CA GLY A 70 7.51 7.78 -24.87
C GLY A 70 8.09 9.19 -24.95
N ILE A 71 7.24 10.22 -24.90
CA ILE A 71 7.70 11.63 -24.87
C ILE A 71 8.57 11.90 -23.64
N GLN A 72 8.13 11.41 -22.46
CA GLN A 72 8.90 11.57 -21.22
C GLN A 72 10.25 10.85 -21.28
N TRP A 73 10.30 9.63 -21.83
CA TRP A 73 11.53 8.86 -21.96
C TRP A 73 12.49 9.47 -22.97
N VAL A 74 12.00 10.05 -24.06
CA VAL A 74 12.84 10.81 -25.00
C VAL A 74 13.45 12.02 -24.28
N GLY A 75 12.66 12.83 -23.57
CA GLY A 75 13.19 13.96 -22.80
C GLY A 75 14.20 13.54 -21.73
N ALA A 76 13.91 12.45 -21.03
CA ALA A 76 14.77 11.90 -19.99
C ALA A 76 16.09 11.35 -20.54
N LEU A 77 16.03 10.46 -21.55
CA LEU A 77 17.18 9.69 -22.02
C LEU A 77 18.00 10.42 -23.08
N ALA A 78 17.38 11.28 -23.90
CA ALA A 78 18.10 12.04 -24.92
C ALA A 78 18.75 13.31 -24.36
N TYR A 79 18.23 13.86 -23.25
CA TYR A 79 18.71 15.12 -22.70
C TYR A 79 18.94 15.07 -21.18
N ALA A 80 17.89 14.90 -20.37
CA ALA A 80 17.99 15.24 -18.96
C ALA A 80 18.99 14.37 -18.17
N VAL A 81 18.95 13.05 -18.35
CA VAL A 81 19.84 12.12 -17.65
C VAL A 81 21.29 12.22 -18.13
N PRO A 82 21.59 12.25 -19.45
CA PRO A 82 22.96 12.44 -19.93
C PRO A 82 23.60 13.76 -19.49
N PHE A 83 22.85 14.87 -19.53
CA PHE A 83 23.38 16.20 -19.23
C PHE A 83 23.15 16.64 -17.78
N GLN A 84 22.49 15.80 -16.97
CA GLN A 84 22.08 16.11 -15.59
C GLN A 84 21.34 17.45 -15.49
N ASP A 85 20.44 17.69 -16.44
CA ASP A 85 19.80 18.98 -16.65
C ASP A 85 18.27 18.85 -16.59
N GLU A 86 17.64 19.62 -15.69
CA GLU A 86 16.20 19.63 -15.47
C GLU A 86 15.40 20.68 -16.27
N HIS A 87 16.06 21.56 -17.03
CA HIS A 87 15.43 22.77 -17.59
C HIS A 87 14.22 22.48 -18.48
N TYR A 88 14.21 21.36 -19.19
CA TYR A 88 13.10 20.99 -20.07
C TYR A 88 12.04 20.11 -19.42
N LEU A 89 12.21 19.65 -18.19
CA LEU A 89 11.25 18.74 -17.52
C LEU A 89 9.82 19.29 -17.55
N ASP A 90 9.66 20.53 -17.10
CA ASP A 90 8.36 21.20 -16.99
C ASP A 90 7.75 21.53 -18.37
N VAL A 91 8.60 21.91 -19.33
CA VAL A 91 8.20 22.19 -20.72
C VAL A 91 7.74 20.92 -21.41
N THR A 92 8.49 19.83 -21.26
CA THR A 92 8.12 18.51 -21.80
C THR A 92 6.81 18.03 -21.21
N GLY A 93 6.58 18.21 -19.91
CA GLY A 93 5.29 17.94 -19.27
C GLY A 93 4.14 18.69 -19.95
N SER A 94 4.25 20.01 -20.04
CA SER A 94 3.22 20.87 -20.65
C SER A 94 2.97 20.53 -22.13
N ALA A 95 4.05 20.27 -22.89
CA ALA A 95 3.96 19.85 -24.29
C ALA A 95 3.31 18.47 -24.43
N THR A 96 3.56 17.55 -23.50
CA THR A 96 2.93 16.22 -23.49
C THR A 96 1.42 16.35 -23.32
N TYR A 97 0.95 17.19 -22.40
CA TYR A 97 -0.49 17.40 -22.24
C TYR A 97 -1.14 17.89 -23.53
N ALA A 98 -0.59 18.96 -24.11
CA ALA A 98 -1.13 19.57 -25.32
C ALA A 98 -1.07 18.62 -26.53
N GLY A 99 0.07 17.97 -26.75
CA GLY A 99 0.25 17.04 -27.86
C GLY A 99 -0.67 15.83 -27.78
N VAL A 100 -0.82 15.24 -26.60
CA VAL A 100 -1.62 14.03 -26.41
C VAL A 100 -3.11 14.31 -26.50
N VAL A 101 -3.59 15.43 -25.93
CA VAL A 101 -5.01 15.79 -26.03
C VAL A 101 -5.41 16.15 -27.46
N LEU A 102 -4.55 16.87 -28.20
CA LEU A 102 -4.79 17.19 -29.61
C LEU A 102 -4.72 15.95 -30.49
N LEU A 103 -3.77 15.04 -30.23
CA LEU A 103 -3.69 13.74 -30.91
C LEU A 103 -4.95 12.90 -30.66
N ALA A 104 -5.45 12.88 -29.43
CA ALA A 104 -6.68 12.18 -29.10
C ALA A 104 -7.87 12.77 -29.86
N LEU A 105 -8.01 14.10 -29.86
CA LEU A 105 -9.09 14.79 -30.57
C LEU A 105 -9.01 14.58 -32.08
N PHE A 106 -7.81 14.59 -32.67
CA PHE A 106 -7.59 14.35 -34.10
C PHE A 106 -7.95 12.91 -34.52
N LYS A 107 -7.69 11.93 -33.65
CA LYS A 107 -8.02 10.53 -33.89
C LYS A 107 -9.48 10.17 -33.61
N ALA A 108 -10.27 11.06 -33.01
CA ALA A 108 -11.65 10.78 -32.67
C ALA A 108 -12.53 10.84 -33.93
N ASP A 109 -13.30 9.79 -34.20
CA ASP A 109 -14.17 9.72 -35.38
C ASP A 109 -15.31 10.74 -35.34
N ALA A 110 -15.82 11.06 -34.15
CA ALA A 110 -16.93 12.00 -33.95
C ALA A 110 -16.86 12.66 -32.55
N PRO A 111 -15.92 13.59 -32.32
CA PRO A 111 -15.77 14.25 -31.03
C PRO A 111 -17.01 15.11 -30.68
N THR A 112 -17.39 15.07 -29.41
CA THR A 112 -18.54 15.84 -28.88
C THR A 112 -18.14 17.27 -28.52
N TRP A 113 -19.11 18.15 -28.28
CA TRP A 113 -18.83 19.50 -27.77
C TRP A 113 -18.05 19.48 -26.44
N ARG A 114 -18.26 18.46 -25.59
CA ARG A 114 -17.50 18.25 -24.35
C ARG A 114 -16.06 17.86 -24.63
N SER A 115 -15.81 17.03 -25.64
CA SER A 115 -14.45 16.69 -26.10
C SER A 115 -13.68 17.96 -26.51
N TYR A 116 -14.32 18.85 -27.27
CA TYR A 116 -13.73 20.15 -27.64
C TYR A 116 -13.53 21.07 -26.43
N LEU A 117 -14.53 21.17 -25.54
CA LEU A 117 -14.44 22.01 -24.34
C LEU A 117 -13.32 21.57 -23.40
N LEU A 118 -13.25 20.27 -23.07
CA LEU A 118 -12.21 19.72 -22.20
C LEU A 118 -10.82 19.85 -22.84
N THR A 119 -10.73 19.69 -24.17
CA THR A 119 -9.48 19.96 -24.90
C THR A 119 -9.07 21.42 -24.75
N ALA A 120 -10.00 22.37 -24.95
CA ALA A 120 -9.72 23.79 -24.80
C ALA A 120 -9.29 24.14 -23.36
N PHE A 121 -9.95 23.58 -22.35
CA PHE A 121 -9.59 23.76 -20.94
C PHE A 121 -8.18 23.26 -20.64
N VAL A 122 -7.82 22.06 -21.09
CA VAL A 122 -6.46 21.52 -20.92
C VAL A 122 -5.45 22.40 -21.66
N ILE A 123 -5.71 22.79 -22.91
CA ILE A 123 -4.80 23.63 -23.70
C ILE A 123 -4.59 25.01 -23.05
N LEU A 124 -5.65 25.68 -22.62
CA LEU A 124 -5.55 26.99 -21.94
C LEU A 124 -4.73 26.89 -20.66
N TRP A 125 -4.96 25.84 -19.86
CA TRP A 125 -4.17 25.57 -18.66
C TRP A 125 -2.70 25.29 -19.00
N CYS A 126 -2.41 24.45 -19.99
CA CYS A 126 -1.05 24.09 -20.41
C CYS A 126 -0.27 25.28 -20.95
N VAL A 127 -0.88 26.12 -21.80
CA VAL A 127 -0.24 27.31 -22.36
C VAL A 127 0.11 28.28 -21.23
N ARG A 128 -0.81 28.50 -20.29
CA ARG A 128 -0.58 29.37 -19.13
C ARG A 128 0.53 28.84 -18.22
N LEU A 129 0.46 27.56 -17.83
CA LEU A 129 1.45 26.94 -16.95
C LEU A 129 2.83 26.87 -17.62
N GLY A 130 2.89 26.44 -18.89
CA GLY A 130 4.11 26.40 -19.68
C GLY A 130 4.78 27.77 -19.80
N TYR A 131 4.02 28.82 -20.12
CA TYR A 131 4.53 30.19 -20.16
C TYR A 131 5.10 30.63 -18.80
N PHE A 132 4.38 30.36 -17.71
CA PHE A 132 4.82 30.70 -16.36
C PHE A 132 6.12 29.98 -15.97
N LEU A 133 6.24 28.70 -16.29
CA LEU A 133 7.42 27.89 -15.96
C LEU A 133 8.64 28.31 -16.79
N ILE A 134 8.48 28.54 -18.10
CA ILE A 134 9.56 29.04 -18.97
C ILE A 134 10.09 30.38 -18.45
N LYS A 135 9.19 31.31 -18.12
CA LYS A 135 9.56 32.62 -17.57
C LYS A 135 10.34 32.48 -16.27
N ARG A 136 9.86 31.63 -15.35
CA ARG A 136 10.51 31.40 -14.05
C ARG A 136 11.92 30.81 -14.21
N ILE A 137 12.08 29.82 -15.09
CA ILE A 137 13.38 29.19 -15.35
C ILE A 137 14.35 30.23 -15.92
N GLY A 138 13.90 31.06 -16.87
CA GLY A 138 14.71 32.15 -17.42
C GLY A 138 15.16 33.18 -16.37
N GLU A 139 14.35 33.45 -15.34
CA GLU A 139 14.66 34.39 -14.26
C GLU A 139 15.54 33.78 -13.14
N GLN A 140 15.40 32.49 -12.84
CA GLN A 140 16.04 31.83 -11.68
C GLN A 140 17.23 30.95 -12.04
N GLY A 141 17.39 30.56 -13.31
CA GLY A 141 18.53 29.83 -13.86
C GLY A 141 18.65 28.35 -13.48
N SER A 142 18.03 27.89 -12.38
CA SER A 142 17.90 26.46 -12.04
C SER A 142 16.85 26.25 -10.95
N ASP A 143 16.39 25.01 -10.75
CA ASP A 143 15.48 24.67 -9.67
C ASP A 143 16.19 23.82 -8.60
N SER A 144 16.48 24.46 -7.45
CA SER A 144 17.18 23.85 -6.31
C SER A 144 16.58 22.53 -5.79
N ARG A 145 15.31 22.23 -6.11
CA ARG A 145 14.69 20.93 -5.76
C ARG A 145 15.38 19.76 -6.45
N PHE A 146 16.00 19.98 -7.61
CA PHE A 146 16.63 18.94 -8.43
C PHE A 146 18.12 18.75 -8.18
N ASP A 147 18.78 19.64 -7.42
CA ASP A 147 20.23 19.61 -7.21
C ASP A 147 20.74 18.25 -6.70
N ALA A 148 20.03 17.66 -5.73
CA ALA A 148 20.38 16.34 -5.18
C ALA A 148 19.83 15.15 -5.99
N ILE A 149 18.91 15.40 -6.92
CA ILE A 149 18.21 14.35 -7.69
C ILE A 149 18.92 14.08 -9.02
N ARG A 150 19.29 15.14 -9.75
CA ARG A 150 19.85 15.08 -11.11
C ARG A 150 21.19 14.34 -11.21
N VAL A 151 21.94 14.32 -10.10
CA VAL A 151 23.24 13.64 -9.99
C VAL A 151 23.13 12.11 -9.96
N THR A 152 21.95 11.55 -9.68
CA THR A 152 21.74 10.09 -9.67
C THR A 152 20.84 9.69 -10.85
N PRO A 153 21.38 9.07 -11.93
CA PRO A 153 20.62 8.77 -13.14
C PRO A 153 19.30 8.04 -12.89
N VAL A 154 19.30 7.02 -12.02
CA VAL A 154 18.11 6.23 -11.68
C VAL A 154 17.06 7.05 -10.93
N ARG A 155 17.47 7.92 -9.99
CA ARG A 155 16.54 8.80 -9.27
C ARG A 155 15.96 9.85 -10.22
N PHE A 156 16.80 10.41 -11.08
CA PHE A 156 16.38 11.44 -11.99
C PHE A 156 15.39 10.88 -13.02
N PHE A 157 15.69 9.72 -13.64
CA PHE A 157 14.76 9.01 -14.51
C PHE A 157 13.42 8.67 -13.82
N SER A 158 13.44 8.37 -12.52
CA SER A 158 12.22 8.11 -11.76
C SER A 158 11.30 9.34 -11.67
N VAL A 159 11.83 10.56 -11.65
CA VAL A 159 11.03 11.79 -11.72
C VAL A 159 10.23 11.85 -13.01
N TRP A 160 10.86 11.56 -14.14
CA TRP A 160 10.21 11.56 -15.46
C TRP A 160 9.09 10.51 -15.56
N ASN A 161 9.26 9.35 -14.94
CA ASN A 161 8.20 8.34 -14.86
C ASN A 161 7.04 8.78 -13.95
N ILE A 162 7.33 9.45 -12.83
CA ILE A 162 6.29 10.04 -11.96
C ILE A 162 5.53 11.13 -12.71
N GLN A 163 6.24 11.99 -13.46
CA GLN A 163 5.61 13.01 -14.30
C GLN A 163 4.75 12.39 -15.39
N GLY A 164 5.23 11.35 -16.08
CA GLY A 164 4.44 10.61 -17.08
C GLY A 164 3.16 10.02 -16.49
N LEU A 165 3.25 9.41 -15.30
CA LEU A 165 2.07 8.92 -14.59
C LEU A 165 1.12 10.06 -14.21
N TRP A 166 1.65 11.18 -13.70
CA TRP A 166 0.87 12.35 -13.33
C TRP A 166 0.10 12.91 -14.53
N VAL A 167 0.79 13.11 -15.65
CA VAL A 167 0.19 13.56 -16.93
C VAL A 167 -0.92 12.60 -17.32
N PHE A 168 -0.64 11.29 -17.34
CA PHE A 168 -1.63 10.30 -17.75
C PHE A 168 -2.88 10.26 -16.86
N LEU A 169 -2.72 10.26 -15.54
CA LEU A 169 -3.85 10.18 -14.60
C LEU A 169 -4.72 11.44 -14.59
N THR A 170 -4.11 12.61 -14.74
CA THR A 170 -4.86 13.88 -14.76
C THR A 170 -5.54 14.15 -16.11
N LEU A 171 -4.94 13.69 -17.22
CA LEU A 171 -5.59 13.69 -18.54
C LEU A 171 -6.66 12.62 -18.70
N LEU A 172 -6.67 11.61 -17.83
CA LEU A 172 -7.53 10.45 -17.97
C LEU A 172 -9.01 10.79 -18.21
N PRO A 173 -9.66 11.72 -17.47
CA PRO A 173 -11.07 12.03 -17.71
C PRO A 173 -11.30 12.65 -19.09
N THR A 174 -10.40 13.51 -19.55
CA THR A 174 -10.46 14.12 -20.88
C THR A 174 -10.26 13.08 -21.97
N LEU A 175 -9.24 12.21 -21.85
CA LEU A 175 -8.98 11.15 -22.82
C LEU A 175 -10.16 10.18 -22.92
N LEU A 176 -10.70 9.74 -21.79
CA LEU A 176 -11.88 8.88 -21.76
C LEU A 176 -13.10 9.56 -22.43
N THR A 177 -13.29 10.86 -22.24
CA THR A 177 -14.38 11.61 -22.88
C THR A 177 -14.20 11.72 -24.38
N ILE A 178 -12.96 11.86 -24.87
CA ILE A 178 -12.65 11.93 -26.30
C ILE A 178 -12.81 10.56 -26.97
N VAL A 179 -12.32 9.50 -26.33
CA VAL A 179 -12.23 8.16 -26.91
C VAL A 179 -13.52 7.35 -26.73
N HIS A 180 -14.12 7.41 -25.54
CA HIS A 180 -15.24 6.55 -25.14
C HIS A 180 -16.53 7.31 -24.82
N GLY A 181 -16.51 8.64 -24.95
CA GLY A 181 -17.64 9.47 -24.53
C GLY A 181 -18.92 9.13 -25.28
N ASN A 182 -20.01 8.95 -24.55
CA ASN A 182 -21.35 8.89 -25.12
C ASN A 182 -21.62 10.11 -26.00
N LYS A 183 -22.27 9.89 -27.15
CA LYS A 183 -22.62 10.94 -28.11
C LYS A 183 -23.81 11.81 -27.68
N ASP A 184 -24.23 11.73 -26.42
CA ASP A 184 -25.29 12.59 -25.91
C ASP A 184 -24.79 14.04 -25.86
N THR A 185 -25.53 14.91 -26.53
CA THR A 185 -25.17 16.32 -26.71
C THR A 185 -25.93 17.25 -25.77
N ALA A 186 -26.90 16.76 -24.99
CA ALA A 186 -27.64 17.60 -24.06
C ALA A 186 -26.70 18.17 -22.99
N VAL A 187 -26.82 19.48 -22.72
CA VAL A 187 -26.09 20.15 -21.64
C VAL A 187 -26.79 19.85 -20.32
N GLU A 188 -26.01 19.42 -19.34
CA GLU A 188 -26.51 19.15 -17.99
C GLU A 188 -26.07 20.20 -16.97
N TRP A 189 -26.73 20.20 -15.82
CA TRP A 189 -26.36 21.09 -14.72
C TRP A 189 -24.93 20.85 -14.23
N VAL A 190 -24.43 19.61 -14.30
CA VAL A 190 -23.05 19.26 -13.91
C VAL A 190 -22.04 19.91 -14.84
N ASP A 191 -22.35 20.04 -16.14
CA ASP A 191 -21.49 20.74 -17.09
C ASP A 191 -21.38 22.22 -16.73
N ILE A 192 -22.51 22.85 -16.39
CA ILE A 192 -22.55 24.26 -15.99
C ILE A 192 -21.72 24.47 -14.73
N VAL A 193 -21.88 23.61 -13.71
CA VAL A 193 -21.08 23.67 -12.48
C VAL A 193 -19.60 23.47 -12.78
N GLY A 194 -19.25 22.50 -13.64
CA GLY A 194 -17.88 22.25 -14.06
C GLY A 194 -17.26 23.45 -14.78
N ILE A 195 -17.98 24.07 -15.72
CA ILE A 195 -17.51 25.27 -16.44
C ILE A 195 -17.27 26.42 -15.46
N VAL A 196 -18.21 26.68 -14.55
CA VAL A 196 -18.10 27.74 -13.54
C VAL A 196 -16.90 27.49 -12.63
N PHE A 197 -16.73 26.25 -12.15
CA PHE A 197 -15.61 25.90 -11.28
C PHE A 197 -14.27 25.99 -11.99
N TRP A 198 -14.22 25.63 -13.28
CA TRP A 198 -13.01 25.77 -14.08
C TRP A 198 -12.62 27.25 -14.24
N VAL A 199 -13.58 28.12 -14.55
CA VAL A 199 -13.35 29.57 -14.68
C VAL A 199 -12.87 30.17 -13.36
N ILE A 200 -13.51 29.81 -12.23
CA ILE A 200 -13.09 30.25 -10.90
C ILE A 200 -11.68 29.75 -10.58
N GLY A 201 -11.41 28.46 -10.83
CA GLY A 201 -10.12 27.84 -10.58
C GLY A 201 -8.99 28.52 -11.37
N PHE A 202 -9.22 28.74 -12.66
CA PHE A 202 -8.30 29.44 -13.54
C PHE A 202 -8.07 30.89 -13.11
N TYR A 203 -9.13 31.60 -12.71
CA TYR A 203 -9.01 32.96 -12.17
C TYR A 203 -8.17 33.00 -10.88
N LEU A 204 -8.41 32.07 -9.95
CA LEU A 204 -7.65 31.97 -8.70
C LEU A 204 -6.17 31.71 -8.97
N GLU A 205 -5.86 30.75 -9.85
CA GLU A 205 -4.49 30.40 -10.21
C GLU A 205 -3.75 31.58 -10.84
N VAL A 206 -4.33 32.21 -11.87
CA VAL A 206 -3.74 33.36 -12.57
C VAL A 206 -3.54 34.54 -11.62
N THR A 207 -4.54 34.86 -10.81
CA THR A 207 -4.50 36.01 -9.89
C THR A 207 -3.50 35.78 -8.76
N ALA A 208 -3.48 34.58 -8.18
CA ALA A 208 -2.55 34.23 -7.12
C ALA A 208 -1.10 34.29 -7.58
N ASP A 209 -0.80 33.75 -8.77
CA ASP A 209 0.55 33.79 -9.36
C ASP A 209 0.96 35.23 -9.72
N ARG A 210 0.07 36.04 -10.28
CA ARG A 210 0.34 37.46 -10.55
C ARG A 210 0.62 38.25 -9.27
N GLN A 211 -0.21 38.08 -8.23
CA GLN A 211 -0.01 38.72 -6.93
C GLN A 211 1.31 38.30 -6.29
N LYS A 212 1.65 37.01 -6.34
CA LYS A 212 2.91 36.48 -5.81
C LYS A 212 4.13 37.03 -6.56
N THR A 213 4.06 37.06 -7.88
CA THR A 213 5.13 37.59 -8.73
C THR A 213 5.33 39.08 -8.51
N ALA A 214 4.26 39.89 -8.51
CA ALA A 214 4.32 41.32 -8.23
C ALA A 214 4.87 41.62 -6.82
N PHE A 215 4.44 40.86 -5.82
CA PHE A 215 4.94 40.98 -4.45
C PHE A 215 6.44 40.71 -4.36
N ARG A 216 6.94 39.66 -5.05
CA ARG A 216 8.37 39.30 -5.09
C ARG A 216 9.23 40.31 -5.83
N HIS A 217 8.72 40.93 -6.89
CA HIS A 217 9.46 41.91 -7.68
C HIS A 217 9.65 43.25 -6.95
N ASN A 218 8.82 43.56 -5.95
CA ASN A 218 8.99 44.77 -5.16
C ASN A 218 10.10 44.59 -4.09
N PRO A 219 11.22 45.33 -4.18
CA PRO A 219 12.33 45.19 -3.23
C PRO A 219 11.93 45.47 -1.78
N ALA A 220 10.92 46.32 -1.55
CA ALA A 220 10.43 46.67 -0.20
C ALA A 220 9.76 45.48 0.53
N ASN A 221 9.46 44.40 -0.20
CA ASN A 221 8.82 43.19 0.31
C ASN A 221 9.82 42.06 0.63
N LYS A 222 11.12 42.28 0.45
CA LYS A 222 12.15 41.27 0.73
C LYS A 222 12.07 40.81 2.19
N GLY A 223 11.88 39.51 2.40
CA GLY A 223 11.74 38.90 3.73
C GLY A 223 10.37 39.06 4.40
N LYS A 224 9.37 39.63 3.72
CA LYS A 224 8.00 39.79 4.24
C LYS A 224 7.06 38.72 3.69
N PHE A 225 5.95 38.48 4.38
CA PHE A 225 4.87 37.61 3.93
C PHE A 225 3.79 38.41 3.19
N ILE A 226 3.30 37.86 2.07
CA ILE A 226 2.13 38.37 1.37
C ILE A 226 0.87 38.06 2.19
N HIS A 227 0.09 39.09 2.48
CA HIS A 227 -1.13 39.00 3.31
C HIS A 227 -2.27 39.85 2.73
N THR A 228 -2.20 40.14 1.44
CA THR A 228 -3.17 40.95 0.69
C THR A 228 -3.70 40.17 -0.51
N GLY A 229 -4.84 40.58 -1.05
CA GLY A 229 -5.47 39.88 -2.17
C GLY A 229 -5.93 38.47 -1.79
N LEU A 230 -5.73 37.49 -2.67
CA LEU A 230 -6.14 36.10 -2.43
C LEU A 230 -5.35 35.46 -1.28
N TRP A 231 -4.11 35.90 -1.08
CA TRP A 231 -3.21 35.40 -0.05
C TRP A 231 -3.61 35.82 1.37
N ALA A 232 -4.54 36.76 1.52
CA ALA A 232 -5.15 37.10 2.81
C ALA A 232 -6.10 36.00 3.30
N TYR A 233 -6.73 35.25 2.37
CA TYR A 233 -7.76 34.26 2.68
C TYR A 233 -7.24 32.83 2.66
N SER A 234 -6.19 32.56 1.88
CA SER A 234 -5.58 31.23 1.77
C SER A 234 -4.06 31.34 1.70
N ARG A 235 -3.37 30.39 2.34
CA ARG A 235 -1.90 30.26 2.22
C ARG A 235 -1.45 29.70 0.88
N HIS A 236 -2.35 29.07 0.13
CA HIS A 236 -2.06 28.40 -1.14
C HIS A 236 -3.23 28.56 -2.14
N PRO A 237 -3.63 29.80 -2.49
CA PRO A 237 -4.81 30.04 -3.34
C PRO A 237 -4.63 29.49 -4.76
N ASN A 238 -3.39 29.46 -5.27
CA ASN A 238 -3.07 28.86 -6.57
C ASN A 238 -3.30 27.33 -6.60
N TYR A 239 -3.02 26.62 -5.49
CA TYR A 239 -3.29 25.17 -5.39
C TYR A 239 -4.79 24.88 -5.33
N LEU A 240 -5.57 25.73 -4.65
CA LEU A 240 -7.03 25.63 -4.69
C LEU A 240 -7.55 25.81 -6.12
N GLY A 241 -6.99 26.75 -6.87
CA GLY A 241 -7.30 26.96 -8.28
C GLY A 241 -7.05 25.71 -9.12
N GLU A 242 -5.87 25.10 -8.98
CA GLU A 242 -5.49 23.87 -9.68
C GLU A 242 -6.42 22.70 -9.33
N ILE A 243 -6.76 22.52 -8.05
CA ILE A 243 -7.73 21.50 -7.60
C ILE A 243 -9.09 21.71 -8.27
N LEU A 244 -9.60 22.94 -8.29
CA LEU A 244 -10.90 23.26 -8.92
C LEU A 244 -10.88 22.97 -10.41
N ILE A 245 -9.79 23.31 -11.13
CA ILE A 245 -9.64 23.01 -12.56
C ILE A 245 -9.77 21.51 -12.83
N TRP A 246 -9.03 20.67 -12.11
CA TRP A 246 -9.04 19.22 -12.36
C TRP A 246 -10.32 18.54 -11.88
N LEU A 247 -10.93 19.00 -10.78
CA LEU A 247 -12.26 18.55 -10.37
C LEU A 247 -13.33 18.89 -11.41
N SER A 248 -13.21 20.04 -12.06
CA SER A 248 -14.12 20.46 -13.12
C SER A 248 -14.01 19.58 -14.36
N VAL A 249 -12.77 19.27 -14.76
CA VAL A 249 -12.50 18.34 -15.87
C VAL A 249 -13.11 16.96 -15.58
N TYR A 250 -12.94 16.45 -14.36
CA TYR A 250 -13.57 15.21 -13.93
C TYR A 250 -15.11 15.27 -13.93
N ALA A 251 -15.69 16.34 -13.39
CA ALA A 251 -17.15 16.48 -13.29
C ALA A 251 -17.83 16.47 -14.67
N ILE A 252 -17.28 17.21 -15.64
CA ILE A 252 -17.77 17.23 -17.02
C ILE A 252 -17.59 15.86 -17.68
N ALA A 253 -16.44 15.21 -17.46
CA ALA A 253 -16.17 13.89 -18.02
C ALA A 253 -17.10 12.80 -17.46
N TYR A 254 -17.40 12.83 -16.15
CA TYR A 254 -18.12 11.78 -15.43
C TYR A 254 -19.45 11.40 -16.08
N HIS A 255 -20.19 12.40 -16.57
CA HIS A 255 -21.52 12.17 -17.13
C HIS A 255 -21.50 11.55 -18.54
N VAL A 256 -20.38 11.68 -19.25
CA VAL A 256 -20.22 11.20 -20.64
C VAL A 256 -19.72 9.76 -20.67
N LEU A 257 -19.16 9.26 -19.57
CA LEU A 257 -18.66 7.90 -19.48
C LEU A 257 -19.84 6.92 -19.45
N PRO A 258 -19.87 5.88 -20.30
CA PRO A 258 -20.96 4.92 -20.30
C PRO A 258 -21.16 4.32 -18.91
N THR A 259 -22.33 4.61 -18.33
CA THR A 259 -22.69 4.37 -16.92
C THR A 259 -22.63 2.89 -16.53
N THR A 260 -22.69 1.96 -17.48
CA THR A 260 -22.64 0.51 -17.24
C THR A 260 -21.30 -0.16 -17.53
N HIS A 261 -20.43 0.37 -18.39
CA HIS A 261 -19.13 -0.25 -18.68
C HIS A 261 -18.01 0.44 -17.89
N THR A 262 -17.97 1.76 -17.88
CA THR A 262 -16.88 2.53 -17.26
C THR A 262 -17.01 2.63 -15.75
N GLN A 263 -18.22 2.67 -15.18
CA GLN A 263 -18.39 2.54 -13.72
C GLN A 263 -18.02 1.14 -13.23
N HIS A 264 -18.38 0.08 -13.96
CA HIS A 264 -17.98 -1.28 -13.64
C HIS A 264 -16.46 -1.48 -13.78
N ILE A 265 -15.82 -0.86 -14.78
CA ILE A 265 -14.37 -0.86 -14.94
C ILE A 265 -13.69 -0.06 -13.83
N THR A 266 -14.17 1.14 -13.52
CA THR A 266 -13.52 2.03 -12.53
C THR A 266 -13.73 1.52 -11.11
N MET A 267 -14.95 1.11 -10.75
CA MET A 267 -15.24 0.46 -9.47
C MET A 267 -14.61 -0.94 -9.40
N GLY A 268 -14.55 -1.65 -10.52
CA GLY A 268 -13.85 -2.93 -10.64
C GLY A 268 -12.36 -2.78 -10.40
N PHE A 269 -11.73 -1.79 -11.03
CA PHE A 269 -10.33 -1.44 -10.86
C PHE A 269 -10.03 -0.99 -9.43
N LEU A 270 -10.80 -0.04 -8.88
CA LEU A 270 -10.67 0.42 -7.50
C LEU A 270 -10.82 -0.75 -6.52
N ARG A 271 -11.80 -1.62 -6.72
CA ARG A 271 -11.97 -2.85 -5.94
C ARG A 271 -10.77 -3.80 -6.10
N ASN A 272 -10.20 -3.90 -7.30
CA ASN A 272 -9.06 -4.77 -7.59
C ASN A 272 -7.76 -4.25 -6.97
N ILE A 273 -7.56 -2.92 -6.89
CA ILE A 273 -6.37 -2.32 -6.27
C ILE A 273 -6.55 -2.01 -4.77
N ALA A 274 -7.78 -1.97 -4.26
CA ALA A 274 -8.04 -1.62 -2.86
C ALA A 274 -7.29 -2.54 -1.89
N GLY A 275 -7.25 -3.84 -2.18
CA GLY A 275 -6.48 -4.81 -1.38
C GLY A 275 -4.99 -4.48 -1.35
N LEU A 276 -4.41 -4.15 -2.51
CA LEU A 276 -3.02 -3.72 -2.64
C LEU A 276 -2.76 -2.43 -1.85
N VAL A 277 -3.52 -1.36 -2.13
CA VAL A 277 -3.33 -0.05 -1.48
C VAL A 277 -3.49 -0.16 0.03
N LEU A 278 -4.57 -0.81 0.50
CA LEU A 278 -4.82 -0.99 1.92
C LEU A 278 -3.70 -1.79 2.58
N SER A 279 -3.25 -2.88 1.95
CA SER A 279 -2.19 -3.72 2.51
C SER A 279 -0.88 -2.94 2.70
N LEU A 280 -0.49 -2.15 1.70
CA LEU A 280 0.72 -1.34 1.74
C LEU A 280 0.60 -0.17 2.72
N SER A 281 -0.55 0.50 2.77
CA SER A 281 -0.80 1.60 3.70
C SER A 281 -0.73 1.13 5.15
N ILE A 282 -1.36 -0.01 5.49
CA ILE A 282 -1.30 -0.57 6.85
C ILE A 282 0.13 -1.03 7.17
N ALA A 283 0.79 -1.74 6.26
CA ALA A 283 2.17 -2.19 6.47
C ALA A 283 3.11 -1.00 6.73
N CYS A 284 3.00 0.07 5.93
CA CYS A 284 3.79 1.28 6.08
C CYS A 284 3.49 1.99 7.41
N ALA A 285 2.21 2.19 7.76
CA ALA A 285 1.81 2.86 9.00
C ALA A 285 2.29 2.09 10.24
N VAL A 286 2.05 0.78 10.30
CA VAL A 286 2.44 -0.06 11.44
C VAL A 286 3.96 -0.19 11.53
N SER A 287 4.65 -0.41 10.41
CA SER A 287 6.12 -0.53 10.41
C SER A 287 6.81 0.77 10.79
N SER A 288 6.32 1.92 10.35
CA SER A 288 6.85 3.22 10.76
C SER A 288 6.61 3.51 12.24
N ALA A 289 5.43 3.17 12.77
CA ALA A 289 5.13 3.30 14.20
C ALA A 289 5.99 2.35 15.07
N ALA A 290 6.40 1.22 14.52
CA ALA A 290 7.16 0.17 15.20
C ALA A 290 8.68 0.22 14.95
N ASN A 291 9.19 1.06 14.04
CA ASN A 291 10.57 0.99 13.51
C ASN A 291 10.93 -0.40 12.92
N LEU A 292 10.01 -0.99 12.15
CA LEU A 292 10.13 -2.32 11.53
C LEU A 292 10.07 -2.28 9.99
N GLU A 293 10.46 -1.17 9.36
CA GLU A 293 10.32 -0.93 7.92
C GLU A 293 11.04 -1.99 7.08
N LEU A 294 12.23 -2.41 7.52
CA LEU A 294 12.98 -3.48 6.86
C LEU A 294 12.18 -4.79 6.82
N TYR A 295 11.59 -5.19 7.95
CA TYR A 295 10.85 -6.44 8.06
C TYR A 295 9.56 -6.42 7.25
N ALA A 296 8.85 -5.29 7.25
CA ALA A 296 7.68 -5.09 6.39
C ALA A 296 8.05 -5.14 4.90
N ALA A 297 9.16 -4.49 4.51
CA ALA A 297 9.66 -4.53 3.14
C ALA A 297 10.05 -5.94 2.70
N VAL A 298 10.67 -6.74 3.58
CA VAL A 298 10.99 -8.15 3.31
C VAL A 298 9.70 -8.99 3.19
N CYS A 299 8.72 -8.77 4.07
CA CYS A 299 7.45 -9.48 4.03
C CYS A 299 6.70 -9.22 2.71
N ILE A 300 6.63 -7.97 2.25
CA ILE A 300 5.99 -7.62 0.98
C ILE A 300 6.84 -8.07 -0.22
N GLY A 301 8.17 -7.87 -0.14
CA GLY A 301 9.10 -8.13 -1.23
C GLY A 301 9.16 -9.60 -1.65
N ILE A 302 9.20 -10.54 -0.69
CA ILE A 302 9.20 -11.98 -0.99
C ILE A 302 7.90 -12.39 -1.72
N GLN A 303 6.77 -11.80 -1.34
CA GLN A 303 5.48 -12.05 -1.97
C GLN A 303 5.44 -11.51 -3.39
N TRP A 304 5.98 -10.31 -3.62
CA TRP A 304 6.06 -9.73 -4.96
C TRP A 304 6.99 -10.50 -5.88
N LEU A 305 8.13 -10.99 -5.38
CA LEU A 305 9.01 -11.87 -6.12
C LEU A 305 8.28 -13.15 -6.57
N SER A 306 7.48 -13.74 -5.70
CA SER A 306 6.66 -14.90 -6.05
C SER A 306 5.51 -14.54 -6.99
N ALA A 307 4.90 -13.36 -6.83
CA ALA A 307 3.84 -12.86 -7.69
C ALA A 307 4.33 -12.62 -9.13
N PHE A 308 5.59 -12.19 -9.33
CA PHE A 308 6.16 -12.04 -10.68
C PHE A 308 6.23 -13.37 -11.44
N TYR A 309 6.35 -14.50 -10.74
CA TYR A 309 6.23 -15.83 -11.34
C TYR A 309 4.77 -16.26 -11.46
N ALA A 310 4.00 -16.14 -10.38
CA ALA A 310 2.66 -16.70 -10.25
C ALA A 310 1.61 -15.99 -11.10
N VAL A 311 1.64 -14.66 -11.17
CA VAL A 311 0.62 -13.86 -11.85
C VAL A 311 0.60 -14.09 -13.36
N PRO A 312 1.74 -14.06 -14.08
CA PRO A 312 1.75 -14.35 -15.52
C PRO A 312 1.32 -15.78 -15.86
N LYS A 313 1.64 -16.74 -14.96
CA LYS A 313 1.31 -18.16 -15.13
C LYS A 313 -0.06 -18.55 -14.62
N GLN A 314 -0.75 -17.64 -13.92
CA GLN A 314 -1.99 -17.92 -13.20
C GLN A 314 -1.87 -19.13 -12.25
N ASP A 315 -0.70 -19.27 -11.62
CA ASP A 315 -0.33 -20.44 -10.79
C ASP A 315 -0.28 -20.08 -9.31
N GLU A 316 -1.22 -20.57 -8.52
CA GLU A 316 -1.32 -20.33 -7.08
C GLU A 316 -0.60 -21.35 -6.20
N ARG A 317 0.00 -22.41 -6.78
CA ARG A 317 0.47 -23.59 -6.02
C ARG A 317 1.52 -23.29 -4.97
N PHE A 318 2.30 -22.23 -5.16
CA PHE A 318 3.35 -21.84 -4.22
C PHE A 318 2.89 -20.80 -3.18
N PHE A 319 1.64 -20.33 -3.24
CA PHE A 319 1.17 -19.24 -2.39
C PHE A 319 1.37 -19.50 -0.89
N ASP A 320 0.83 -20.60 -0.37
CA ASP A 320 0.95 -20.94 1.06
C ASP A 320 2.42 -21.26 1.46
N LEU A 321 3.20 -21.83 0.54
CA LEU A 321 4.63 -22.11 0.76
C LEU A 321 5.45 -20.83 0.85
N THR A 322 5.24 -19.86 -0.04
CA THR A 322 5.88 -18.54 -0.01
C THR A 322 5.55 -17.81 1.29
N GLY A 323 4.29 -17.86 1.75
CA GLY A 323 3.90 -17.35 3.06
C GLY A 323 4.75 -17.92 4.20
N SER A 324 4.91 -19.24 4.23
CA SER A 324 5.70 -19.95 5.25
C SER A 324 7.20 -19.59 5.18
N ILE A 325 7.76 -19.50 3.96
CA ILE A 325 9.14 -19.05 3.73
C ILE A 325 9.32 -17.62 4.23
N THR A 326 8.32 -16.76 4.06
CA THR A 326 8.39 -15.35 4.47
C THR A 326 8.44 -15.23 5.99
N PHE A 327 7.59 -15.94 6.73
CA PHE A 327 7.66 -16.02 8.20
C PHE A 327 9.02 -16.54 8.69
N ALA A 328 9.51 -17.63 8.08
CA ALA A 328 10.80 -18.22 8.41
C ALA A 328 11.96 -17.24 8.17
N THR A 329 11.94 -16.55 7.03
CA THR A 329 12.97 -15.57 6.63
C THR A 329 12.95 -14.35 7.54
N VAL A 330 11.77 -13.76 7.78
CA VAL A 330 11.69 -12.51 8.56
C VAL A 330 12.03 -12.73 10.02
N SER A 331 11.68 -13.88 10.59
CA SER A 331 12.06 -14.25 11.97
C SER A 331 13.56 -14.51 12.09
N LEU A 332 14.20 -15.21 11.14
CA LEU A 332 15.66 -15.36 11.12
C LEU A 332 16.38 -14.03 10.93
N LEU A 333 15.89 -13.17 10.04
CA LEU A 333 16.47 -11.86 9.81
C LEU A 333 16.42 -11.02 11.09
N ALA A 334 15.29 -11.03 11.80
CA ALA A 334 15.17 -10.35 13.08
C ALA A 334 16.13 -10.92 14.13
N LEU A 335 16.32 -12.24 14.14
CA LEU A 335 17.25 -12.89 15.07
C LEU A 335 18.70 -12.50 14.75
N ALA A 336 19.09 -12.53 13.47
CA ALA A 336 20.43 -12.19 13.01
C ALA A 336 20.79 -10.71 13.22
N LEU A 337 19.79 -9.81 13.21
CA LEU A 337 19.98 -8.38 13.45
C LEU A 337 19.77 -7.98 14.92
N SER A 338 19.32 -8.90 15.77
CA SER A 338 19.19 -8.63 17.21
C SER A 338 20.59 -8.44 17.82
N SER A 339 20.78 -7.40 18.64
CA SER A 339 22.11 -7.03 19.15
C SER A 339 22.60 -8.04 20.19
N ASP A 340 23.85 -8.48 20.01
CA ASP A 340 24.48 -9.64 20.65
C ASP A 340 25.15 -9.28 21.99
N ASP A 341 24.36 -9.15 23.06
CA ASP A 341 24.87 -8.95 24.43
C ASP A 341 24.97 -10.27 25.24
N GLY A 342 24.85 -11.44 24.58
CA GLY A 342 24.92 -12.78 25.20
C GLY A 342 23.76 -13.16 26.14
N LYS A 343 23.06 -12.20 26.75
CA LYS A 343 21.96 -12.41 27.72
C LYS A 343 20.57 -12.54 27.06
N ARG A 344 20.42 -12.09 25.82
CA ARG A 344 19.15 -12.02 25.06
C ARG A 344 18.76 -13.31 24.33
N ILE A 345 19.67 -14.28 24.31
CA ILE A 345 19.74 -15.27 23.24
C ILE A 345 18.61 -16.31 23.31
N TRP A 346 18.25 -16.81 24.51
CA TRP A 346 17.37 -17.97 24.61
C TRP A 346 15.91 -17.68 24.19
N ARG A 347 15.34 -16.53 24.56
CA ARG A 347 13.97 -16.17 24.13
C ARG A 347 13.90 -15.91 22.64
N ALA A 348 14.92 -15.25 22.10
CA ALA A 348 14.99 -14.97 20.67
C ALA A 348 15.05 -16.28 19.87
N TYR A 349 15.87 -17.24 20.31
CA TYR A 349 15.88 -18.59 19.73
C TYR A 349 14.56 -19.33 19.94
N LEU A 350 13.94 -19.25 21.12
CA LEU A 350 12.67 -19.92 21.41
C LEU A 350 11.55 -19.41 20.49
N LEU A 351 11.34 -18.09 20.42
CA LEU A 351 10.33 -17.46 19.57
C LEU A 351 10.56 -17.79 18.09
N THR A 352 11.83 -17.72 17.65
CA THR A 352 12.19 -18.06 16.26
C THR A 352 11.95 -19.55 15.98
N ALA A 353 12.33 -20.44 16.88
CA ALA A 353 12.12 -21.87 16.76
C ALA A 353 10.63 -22.22 16.71
N MET A 354 9.80 -21.60 17.55
CA MET A 354 8.34 -21.76 17.51
C MET A 354 7.76 -21.36 16.15
N VAL A 355 8.15 -20.20 15.61
CA VAL A 355 7.73 -19.79 14.26
C VAL A 355 8.21 -20.79 13.22
N TRP A 356 9.46 -21.25 13.29
CA TRP A 356 10.03 -22.19 12.33
C TRP A 356 9.36 -23.56 12.35
N LEU A 357 9.13 -24.13 13.54
CA LEU A 357 8.44 -25.41 13.70
C LEU A 357 7.02 -25.34 13.14
N TRP A 358 6.33 -24.21 13.36
CA TRP A 358 5.03 -23.96 12.76
C TRP A 358 5.12 -23.82 11.24
N CYS A 359 6.04 -23.01 10.70
CA CYS A 359 6.23 -22.78 9.26
C CYS A 359 6.58 -24.04 8.49
N VAL A 360 7.54 -24.83 8.98
CA VAL A 360 7.96 -26.08 8.33
C VAL A 360 6.77 -27.04 8.29
N ARG A 361 6.05 -27.20 9.40
CA ARG A 361 4.89 -28.10 9.45
C ARG A 361 3.76 -27.62 8.55
N LEU A 362 3.28 -26.39 8.73
CA LEU A 362 2.12 -25.85 8.00
C LEU A 362 2.45 -25.67 6.52
N GLY A 363 3.61 -25.10 6.19
CA GLY A 363 4.06 -24.89 4.82
C GLY A 363 4.20 -26.20 4.05
N THR A 364 4.84 -27.21 4.62
CA THR A 364 4.94 -28.54 3.99
C THR A 364 3.57 -29.19 3.86
N PHE A 365 2.73 -29.15 4.90
CA PHE A 365 1.38 -29.73 4.87
C PHE A 365 0.50 -29.11 3.77
N LEU A 366 0.47 -27.78 3.68
CA LEU A 366 -0.32 -27.07 2.67
C LEU A 366 0.21 -27.30 1.26
N TYR A 367 1.54 -27.33 1.08
CA TYR A 367 2.16 -27.60 -0.21
C TYR A 367 1.90 -29.03 -0.72
N LEU A 368 2.01 -30.03 0.15
CA LEU A 368 1.69 -31.41 -0.21
C LEU A 368 0.20 -31.54 -0.58
N ARG A 369 -0.69 -30.92 0.19
CA ARG A 369 -2.14 -30.91 -0.09
C ARG A 369 -2.46 -30.32 -1.45
N ILE A 370 -1.87 -29.18 -1.81
CA ILE A 370 -2.17 -28.55 -3.11
C ILE A 370 -1.61 -29.37 -4.28
N ARG A 371 -0.49 -30.09 -4.09
CA ARG A 371 0.01 -31.03 -5.10
C ARG A 371 -0.91 -32.23 -5.31
N GLU A 372 -1.56 -32.71 -4.27
CA GLU A 372 -2.53 -33.81 -4.34
C GLU A 372 -3.86 -33.37 -4.96
N VAL A 373 -4.40 -32.21 -4.55
CA VAL A 373 -5.71 -31.71 -4.99
C VAL A 373 -5.65 -31.00 -6.36
N GLY A 374 -4.49 -30.44 -6.71
CA GLY A 374 -4.20 -29.84 -8.02
C GLY A 374 -4.51 -28.35 -8.15
N GLU A 375 -5.57 -27.87 -7.51
CA GLU A 375 -6.02 -26.46 -7.52
C GLU A 375 -6.58 -26.03 -6.15
N ASP A 376 -6.38 -24.75 -5.81
CA ASP A 376 -7.02 -24.13 -4.66
C ASP A 376 -8.23 -23.30 -5.10
N THR A 377 -9.42 -23.79 -4.77
CA THR A 377 -10.71 -23.15 -5.08
C THR A 377 -10.83 -21.69 -4.62
N ARG A 378 -10.03 -21.26 -3.63
CA ARG A 378 -9.97 -19.84 -3.19
C ARG A 378 -9.50 -18.91 -4.31
N PHE A 379 -8.68 -19.40 -5.24
CA PHE A 379 -8.06 -18.61 -6.31
C PHE A 379 -8.77 -18.71 -7.66
N ALA A 380 -9.69 -19.66 -7.83
CA ALA A 380 -10.39 -19.92 -9.10
C ALA A 380 -11.02 -18.64 -9.70
N GLY A 381 -11.64 -17.80 -8.86
CA GLY A 381 -12.24 -16.51 -9.27
C GLY A 381 -11.32 -15.29 -9.21
N ILE A 382 -10.03 -15.49 -8.89
CA ILE A 382 -9.05 -14.41 -8.67
C ILE A 382 -7.95 -14.44 -9.72
N ARG A 383 -7.40 -15.62 -10.04
CA ARG A 383 -6.20 -15.79 -10.89
C ARG A 383 -6.33 -15.22 -12.31
N GLY A 384 -7.56 -15.14 -12.83
CA GLY A 384 -7.83 -14.56 -14.15
C GLY A 384 -7.69 -13.03 -14.23
N ASN A 385 -7.59 -12.33 -13.08
CA ASN A 385 -7.37 -10.89 -13.03
C ASN A 385 -5.97 -10.59 -12.44
N PRO A 386 -4.99 -10.16 -13.24
CA PRO A 386 -3.61 -9.97 -12.77
C PRO A 386 -3.46 -9.05 -11.57
N VAL A 387 -4.26 -7.98 -11.51
CA VAL A 387 -4.24 -6.99 -10.41
C VAL A 387 -4.76 -7.59 -9.13
N ARG A 388 -5.93 -8.23 -9.25
CA ARG A 388 -6.60 -8.81 -8.11
C ARG A 388 -5.75 -9.96 -7.56
N PHE A 389 -5.14 -10.74 -8.44
CA PHE A 389 -4.23 -11.81 -8.05
C PHE A 389 -2.97 -11.26 -7.38
N PHE A 390 -2.30 -10.26 -7.98
CA PHE A 390 -1.16 -9.56 -7.37
C PHE A 390 -1.51 -8.97 -6.00
N SER A 391 -2.71 -8.41 -5.84
CA SER A 391 -3.17 -7.83 -4.59
C SER A 391 -3.28 -8.86 -3.46
N VAL A 392 -3.62 -10.12 -3.78
CA VAL A 392 -3.66 -11.19 -2.78
C VAL A 392 -2.26 -11.53 -2.24
N TRP A 393 -1.22 -11.45 -3.07
CA TRP A 393 0.18 -11.57 -2.63
C TRP A 393 0.59 -10.45 -1.67
N SER A 394 0.18 -9.21 -1.95
CA SER A 394 0.42 -8.08 -1.03
C SER A 394 -0.32 -8.22 0.29
N ILE A 395 -1.58 -8.69 0.25
CA ILE A 395 -2.35 -9.02 1.46
C ILE A 395 -1.67 -10.12 2.26
N GLN A 396 -1.09 -11.13 1.61
CA GLN A 396 -0.32 -12.18 2.29
C GLN A 396 0.92 -11.63 2.98
N GLY A 397 1.65 -10.71 2.34
CA GLY A 397 2.81 -10.07 2.94
C GLY A 397 2.43 -9.22 4.16
N LEU A 398 1.32 -8.49 4.09
CA LEU A 398 0.76 -7.80 5.26
C LEU A 398 0.36 -8.80 6.36
N TRP A 399 -0.29 -9.91 5.99
CA TRP A 399 -0.69 -10.94 6.95
C TRP A 399 0.52 -11.51 7.69
N VAL A 400 1.59 -11.87 6.98
CA VAL A 400 2.84 -12.34 7.58
C VAL A 400 3.39 -11.29 8.55
N PHE A 401 3.49 -10.03 8.10
CA PHE A 401 4.03 -8.94 8.91
C PHE A 401 3.24 -8.71 10.20
N LEU A 402 1.91 -8.58 10.12
CA LEU A 402 1.05 -8.33 11.29
C LEU A 402 1.08 -9.49 12.27
N THR A 403 1.05 -10.72 11.78
CA THR A 403 1.06 -11.92 12.62
C THR A 403 2.39 -12.07 13.36
N ALA A 404 3.50 -11.77 12.68
CA ALA A 404 4.84 -11.86 13.25
C ALA A 404 5.19 -10.71 14.21
N LEU A 405 4.34 -9.68 14.38
CA LEU A 405 4.63 -8.50 15.20
C LEU A 405 5.15 -8.82 16.62
N PRO A 406 4.58 -9.75 17.41
CA PRO A 406 5.12 -10.04 18.74
C PRO A 406 6.58 -10.52 18.68
N VAL A 407 6.92 -11.35 17.69
CA VAL A 407 8.28 -11.85 17.50
C VAL A 407 9.20 -10.72 17.05
N LEU A 408 8.82 -9.98 16.00
CA LEU A 408 9.64 -8.91 15.45
C LEU A 408 9.94 -7.81 16.48
N LEU A 409 8.92 -7.38 17.22
CA LEU A 409 9.08 -6.37 18.27
C LEU A 409 9.94 -6.89 19.43
N SER A 410 9.75 -8.14 19.87
CA SER A 410 10.59 -8.71 20.92
C SER A 410 12.06 -8.79 20.48
N LEU A 411 12.35 -9.24 19.26
CA LEU A 411 13.72 -9.39 18.78
C LEU A 411 14.40 -8.03 18.49
N ALA A 412 13.63 -7.04 18.02
CA ALA A 412 14.19 -5.72 17.68
C ALA A 412 14.28 -4.77 18.89
N HIS A 413 13.44 -4.94 19.92
CA HIS A 413 13.19 -3.89 20.92
C HIS A 413 13.08 -4.35 22.38
N SER A 414 13.27 -5.64 22.67
CA SER A 414 13.23 -6.18 24.05
C SER A 414 14.18 -5.45 25.01
N SER A 415 13.78 -5.35 26.27
CA SER A 415 14.67 -5.02 27.40
C SER A 415 15.69 -6.14 27.66
N ASN A 416 16.82 -5.79 28.31
CA ASN A 416 17.87 -6.75 28.69
C ASN A 416 17.46 -7.53 29.95
N ASP A 417 16.59 -8.52 29.80
CA ASP A 417 16.18 -9.41 30.89
C ASP A 417 16.40 -10.88 30.53
N SER A 418 17.30 -11.55 31.26
CA SER A 418 17.60 -12.97 31.08
C SER A 418 16.75 -13.91 31.95
N ASN A 419 16.04 -13.37 32.95
CA ASN A 419 15.31 -14.17 33.94
C ASN A 419 14.08 -14.81 33.33
N VAL A 420 13.79 -16.08 33.59
CA VAL A 420 12.55 -16.72 33.13
C VAL A 420 11.34 -16.14 33.89
N HIS A 421 10.31 -15.73 33.15
CA HIS A 421 9.06 -15.22 33.69
C HIS A 421 7.95 -16.25 33.61
N VAL A 422 6.92 -16.10 34.45
CA VAL A 422 5.72 -16.95 34.43
C VAL A 422 5.09 -16.97 33.04
N LEU A 423 5.08 -15.84 32.33
CA LEU A 423 4.55 -15.74 30.98
C LEU A 423 5.37 -16.53 29.95
N ASP A 424 6.67 -16.75 30.16
CA ASP A 424 7.46 -17.63 29.31
C ASP A 424 7.03 -19.09 29.47
N VAL A 425 6.82 -19.53 30.71
CA VAL A 425 6.39 -20.90 31.03
C VAL A 425 4.97 -21.15 30.54
N VAL A 426 4.04 -20.24 30.83
CA VAL A 426 2.65 -20.32 30.38
C VAL A 426 2.58 -20.26 28.87
N GLY A 427 3.25 -19.29 28.25
CA GLY A 427 3.29 -19.14 26.80
C GLY A 427 3.87 -20.40 26.12
N THR A 428 5.02 -20.90 26.58
CA THR A 428 5.62 -22.13 26.02
C THR A 428 4.68 -23.33 26.16
N SER A 429 4.04 -23.49 27.32
CA SER A 429 3.09 -24.58 27.56
C SER A 429 1.88 -24.50 26.64
N LEU A 430 1.33 -23.29 26.45
CA LEU A 430 0.21 -23.04 25.56
C LEU A 430 0.60 -23.25 24.08
N TRP A 431 1.82 -22.89 23.69
CA TRP A 431 2.32 -23.11 22.34
C TRP A 431 2.40 -24.60 22.03
N VAL A 432 2.99 -25.40 22.94
CA VAL A 432 3.08 -26.87 22.79
C VAL A 432 1.69 -27.50 22.72
N LEU A 433 0.77 -27.07 23.57
CA LEU A 433 -0.62 -27.53 23.55
C LEU A 433 -1.31 -27.17 22.21
N GLY A 434 -1.18 -25.92 21.76
CA GLY A 434 -1.75 -25.46 20.50
C GLY A 434 -1.21 -26.23 19.29
N TYR A 435 0.11 -26.45 19.26
CA TYR A 435 0.78 -27.24 18.24
C TYR A 435 0.28 -28.68 18.22
N ALA A 436 0.17 -29.33 19.39
CA ALA A 436 -0.34 -30.70 19.52
C ALA A 436 -1.80 -30.82 19.06
N ILE A 437 -2.65 -29.84 19.40
CA ILE A 437 -4.05 -29.78 18.96
C ILE A 437 -4.11 -29.66 17.42
N GLU A 438 -3.35 -28.73 16.83
CA GLU A 438 -3.36 -28.50 15.39
C GLU A 438 -2.89 -29.73 14.61
N VAL A 439 -1.74 -30.30 14.99
CA VAL A 439 -1.17 -31.50 14.36
C VAL A 439 -2.14 -32.68 14.45
N THR A 440 -2.72 -32.91 15.63
CA THR A 440 -3.66 -34.02 15.83
C THR A 440 -4.94 -33.83 15.03
N ALA A 441 -5.49 -32.61 15.00
CA ALA A 441 -6.69 -32.29 14.26
C ALA A 441 -6.52 -32.48 12.75
N ASP A 442 -5.43 -31.95 12.19
CA ASP A 442 -5.09 -32.09 10.78
C ASP A 442 -4.86 -33.57 10.42
N HIS A 443 -4.11 -34.31 11.24
CA HIS A 443 -3.86 -35.74 11.02
C HIS A 443 -5.17 -36.56 11.01
N GLN A 444 -6.04 -36.35 12.00
CA GLN A 444 -7.36 -37.00 12.06
C GLN A 444 -8.20 -36.69 10.80
N LYS A 445 -8.18 -35.43 10.34
CA LYS A 445 -8.91 -35.00 9.15
C LYS A 445 -8.35 -35.59 7.86
N THR A 446 -7.03 -35.75 7.77
CA THR A 446 -6.38 -36.38 6.60
C THR A 446 -6.69 -37.87 6.55
N GLN A 447 -6.52 -38.59 7.67
CA GLN A 447 -6.88 -40.02 7.75
C GLN A 447 -8.35 -40.26 7.41
N PHE A 448 -9.26 -39.44 7.94
CA PHE A 448 -10.68 -39.54 7.63
C PHE A 448 -10.96 -39.38 6.13
N ARG A 449 -10.27 -38.46 5.45
CA ARG A 449 -10.43 -38.20 4.02
C ARG A 449 -9.85 -39.30 3.12
N HIS A 450 -8.80 -39.99 3.55
CA HIS A 450 -8.15 -41.06 2.77
C HIS A 450 -8.93 -42.37 2.80
N ASP A 451 -9.83 -42.56 3.77
CA ASP A 451 -10.70 -43.74 3.83
C ASP A 451 -11.88 -43.59 2.88
N GLU A 452 -11.94 -44.45 1.86
CA GLU A 452 -13.00 -44.42 0.83
C GLU A 452 -14.41 -44.56 1.41
N ARG A 453 -14.56 -45.23 2.57
CA ARG A 453 -15.86 -45.40 3.25
C ARG A 453 -16.43 -44.08 3.79
N ASN A 454 -15.60 -43.04 3.85
CA ASN A 454 -15.95 -41.71 4.32
C ASN A 454 -16.21 -40.72 3.17
N LYS A 455 -16.17 -41.16 1.90
CA LYS A 455 -16.52 -40.31 0.76
C LYS A 455 -17.90 -39.68 0.96
N GLY A 456 -17.96 -38.35 0.84
CA GLY A 456 -19.19 -37.57 1.04
C GLY A 456 -19.64 -37.37 2.49
N LYS A 457 -18.91 -37.89 3.49
CA LYS A 457 -19.22 -37.72 4.92
C LYS A 457 -18.39 -36.58 5.55
N PHE A 458 -18.76 -36.15 6.76
CA PHE A 458 -18.03 -35.19 7.57
C PHE A 458 -17.45 -35.85 8.83
N ILE A 459 -16.29 -35.38 9.29
CA ILE A 459 -15.61 -35.90 10.47
C ILE A 459 -16.30 -35.39 11.75
N GLN A 460 -16.52 -36.29 12.71
CA GLN A 460 -17.15 -36.01 14.01
C GLN A 460 -16.52 -36.81 15.16
N SER A 461 -15.34 -37.39 14.93
CA SER A 461 -14.58 -38.21 15.89
C SER A 461 -13.27 -37.52 16.29
N GLY A 462 -12.63 -38.00 17.37
CA GLY A 462 -11.40 -37.39 17.87
C GLY A 462 -11.64 -35.96 18.38
N LEU A 463 -10.74 -35.04 18.03
CA LEU A 463 -10.85 -33.62 18.41
C LEU A 463 -12.06 -32.94 17.75
N TRP A 464 -12.46 -33.42 16.57
CA TRP A 464 -13.62 -32.93 15.82
C TRP A 464 -14.94 -33.20 16.54
N LYS A 465 -14.97 -34.10 17.52
CA LYS A 465 -16.14 -34.26 18.41
C LYS A 465 -16.32 -33.05 19.33
N TYR A 466 -15.23 -32.44 19.78
CA TYR A 466 -15.22 -31.38 20.80
C TYR A 466 -15.21 -29.96 20.21
N SER A 467 -14.69 -29.81 18.99
CA SER A 467 -14.68 -28.55 18.26
C SER A 467 -14.91 -28.81 16.78
N ARG A 468 -15.65 -27.93 16.10
CA ARG A 468 -15.82 -27.99 14.65
C ARG A 468 -14.59 -27.53 13.88
N HIS A 469 -13.71 -26.75 14.51
CA HIS A 469 -12.47 -26.23 13.93
C HIS A 469 -11.30 -26.33 14.91
N PRO A 470 -10.92 -27.54 15.37
CA PRO A 470 -9.91 -27.72 16.41
C PRO A 470 -8.52 -27.29 15.94
N ASN A 471 -8.21 -27.44 14.64
CA ASN A 471 -6.96 -26.97 14.07
C ASN A 471 -6.79 -25.45 14.18
N TYR A 472 -7.83 -24.66 13.90
CA TYR A 472 -7.80 -23.21 14.10
C TYR A 472 -7.73 -22.81 15.57
N CYS A 473 -8.31 -23.61 16.47
CA CYS A 473 -8.12 -23.39 17.92
C CYS A 473 -6.65 -23.54 18.31
N GLY A 474 -5.97 -24.57 17.79
CA GLY A 474 -4.54 -24.79 17.99
C GLY A 474 -3.69 -23.63 17.44
N GLU A 475 -3.98 -23.18 16.22
CA GLU A 475 -3.27 -22.06 15.58
C GLU A 475 -3.41 -20.76 16.39
N ILE A 476 -4.63 -20.39 16.77
CA ILE A 476 -4.89 -19.20 17.60
C ILE A 476 -4.15 -19.29 18.93
N LEU A 477 -4.15 -20.47 19.57
CA LEU A 477 -3.48 -20.68 20.84
C LEU A 477 -1.96 -20.48 20.74
N MET A 478 -1.34 -20.93 19.64
CA MET A 478 0.09 -20.72 19.40
C MET A 478 0.46 -19.25 19.24
N TRP A 479 -0.35 -18.46 18.53
CA TRP A 479 -0.06 -17.03 18.36
C TRP A 479 -0.33 -16.22 19.63
N ILE A 480 -1.33 -16.60 20.44
CA ILE A 480 -1.52 -16.05 21.78
C ILE A 480 -0.30 -16.38 22.65
N ALA A 481 0.17 -17.63 22.62
CA ALA A 481 1.36 -18.05 23.36
C ALA A 481 2.61 -17.26 22.99
N ILE A 482 2.88 -17.06 21.69
CA ILE A 482 3.98 -16.23 21.19
C ILE A 482 3.86 -14.80 21.73
N PHE A 483 2.65 -14.23 21.74
CA PHE A 483 2.42 -12.91 22.32
C PHE A 483 2.70 -12.87 23.83
N LEU A 484 2.29 -13.87 24.60
CA LEU A 484 2.56 -13.93 26.05
C LEU A 484 4.06 -13.95 26.35
N ILE A 485 4.84 -14.71 25.57
CA ILE A 485 6.30 -14.76 25.71
C ILE A 485 6.93 -13.40 25.31
N ALA A 486 6.39 -12.71 24.31
CA ALA A 486 6.93 -11.46 23.80
C ALA A 486 6.53 -10.21 24.62
N VAL A 487 5.31 -10.14 25.16
CA VAL A 487 4.72 -8.88 25.64
C VAL A 487 5.43 -8.30 26.87
N HIS A 488 5.96 -9.15 27.75
CA HIS A 488 6.64 -8.71 28.97
C HIS A 488 8.03 -8.13 28.67
N THR A 489 8.66 -8.56 27.57
CA THR A 489 9.94 -8.01 27.10
C THR A 489 9.81 -6.56 26.60
N LEU A 490 8.56 -6.12 26.39
CA LEU A 490 8.18 -4.79 25.91
C LEU A 490 7.57 -3.92 27.03
N ALA A 491 7.69 -4.29 28.30
CA ALA A 491 7.00 -3.65 29.43
C ALA A 491 7.16 -2.13 29.54
N HIS A 492 8.29 -1.58 29.11
CA HIS A 492 8.55 -0.13 29.13
C HIS A 492 8.09 0.60 27.86
N ARG A 493 7.37 -0.07 26.96
CA ARG A 493 6.93 0.44 25.66
C ARG A 493 5.45 0.07 25.40
N PRO A 494 4.48 0.79 26.01
CA PRO A 494 3.06 0.42 25.93
C PRO A 494 2.52 0.40 24.49
N LEU A 495 3.00 1.30 23.62
CA LEU A 495 2.68 1.26 22.20
C LEU A 495 3.10 -0.07 21.56
N TYR A 496 4.28 -0.59 21.90
CA TYR A 496 4.81 -1.82 21.29
C TYR A 496 4.09 -3.05 21.84
N GLN A 497 3.67 -3.04 23.11
CA GLN A 497 2.78 -4.07 23.64
C GLN A 497 1.43 -4.11 22.89
N ALA A 498 0.85 -2.94 22.63
CA ALA A 498 -0.39 -2.83 21.85
C ALA A 498 -0.20 -3.32 20.40
N LEU A 499 0.90 -2.94 19.74
CA LEU A 499 1.23 -3.40 18.40
C LEU A 499 1.51 -4.91 18.37
N ALA A 500 2.20 -5.47 19.37
CA ALA A 500 2.41 -6.91 19.48
C ALA A 500 1.09 -7.68 19.60
N ALA A 501 0.12 -7.14 20.35
CA ALA A 501 -1.20 -7.75 20.49
C ALA A 501 -1.98 -7.82 19.17
N LEU A 502 -1.64 -6.98 18.17
CA LEU A 502 -2.27 -7.05 16.84
C LEU A 502 -2.06 -8.41 16.18
N GLY A 503 -0.94 -9.11 16.42
CA GLY A 503 -0.69 -10.43 15.82
C GLY A 503 -1.77 -11.47 16.14
N PRO A 504 -1.91 -11.89 17.42
CA PRO A 504 -2.94 -12.86 17.80
C PRO A 504 -4.37 -12.36 17.57
N VAL A 505 -4.65 -11.06 17.76
CA VAL A 505 -5.97 -10.49 17.47
C VAL A 505 -6.29 -10.60 15.97
N PHE A 506 -5.33 -10.26 15.12
CA PHE A 506 -5.48 -10.33 13.66
C PHE A 506 -5.73 -11.76 13.19
N VAL A 507 -4.92 -12.73 13.62
CA VAL A 507 -5.11 -14.15 13.28
C VAL A 507 -6.48 -14.66 13.76
N THR A 508 -6.87 -14.31 14.99
CA THR A 508 -8.16 -14.73 15.56
C THR A 508 -9.33 -14.17 14.74
N LEU A 509 -9.34 -12.86 14.44
CA LEU A 509 -10.40 -12.24 13.65
C LEU A 509 -10.41 -12.78 12.22
N LEU A 510 -9.24 -12.96 11.61
CA LEU A 510 -9.10 -13.50 10.26
C LEU A 510 -9.71 -14.90 10.19
N LEU A 511 -9.34 -15.83 11.07
CA LEU A 511 -9.85 -17.20 11.06
C LEU A 511 -11.30 -17.34 11.50
N THR A 512 -11.82 -16.45 12.36
CA THR A 512 -13.17 -16.60 12.92
C THR A 512 -14.24 -15.76 12.22
N LYS A 513 -13.86 -14.66 11.55
CA LYS A 513 -14.80 -13.68 10.98
C LYS A 513 -14.65 -13.42 9.49
N VAL A 514 -13.47 -13.60 8.92
CA VAL A 514 -13.20 -13.21 7.52
C VAL A 514 -12.96 -14.43 6.65
N SER A 515 -11.91 -15.18 6.96
CA SER A 515 -11.50 -16.43 6.31
C SER A 515 -11.66 -17.59 7.30
N GLY A 516 -11.17 -18.78 6.95
CA GLY A 516 -11.22 -19.94 7.84
C GLY A 516 -12.65 -20.43 8.10
N ILE A 517 -13.16 -20.19 9.31
CA ILE A 517 -14.41 -20.75 9.82
C ILE A 517 -15.62 -20.39 8.95
N PRO A 518 -15.91 -19.11 8.61
CA PRO A 518 -17.11 -18.77 7.85
C PRO A 518 -17.14 -19.41 6.45
N LEU A 519 -15.98 -19.48 5.79
CA LEU A 519 -15.86 -20.10 4.46
C LEU A 519 -16.07 -21.63 4.54
N LEU A 520 -15.46 -22.29 5.54
CA LEU A 520 -15.60 -23.73 5.72
C LEU A 520 -17.01 -24.13 6.18
N GLU A 521 -17.63 -23.36 7.06
CA GLU A 521 -19.02 -23.58 7.49
C GLU A 521 -19.98 -23.44 6.33
N LYS A 522 -19.81 -22.40 5.48
CA LYS A 522 -20.61 -22.23 4.27
C LYS A 522 -20.47 -23.41 3.31
N GLN A 523 -19.23 -23.85 3.03
CA GLN A 523 -18.99 -25.03 2.18
C GLN A 523 -19.59 -26.31 2.79
N GLY A 524 -19.53 -26.45 4.12
CA GLY A 524 -20.16 -27.57 4.82
C GLY A 524 -21.68 -27.52 4.75
N ASP A 525 -22.30 -26.34 4.86
CA ASP A 525 -23.74 -26.14 4.70
C ASP A 525 -24.20 -26.43 3.27
N GLU A 526 -23.43 -26.04 2.26
CA GLU A 526 -23.73 -26.37 0.85
C GLU A 526 -23.68 -27.88 0.59
N ARG A 527 -22.76 -28.62 1.23
CA ARG A 527 -22.58 -30.06 1.01
C ARG A 527 -23.49 -30.93 1.88
N TRP A 528 -23.67 -30.56 3.14
CA TRP A 528 -24.28 -31.41 4.17
C TRP A 528 -25.46 -30.73 4.89
N GLY A 529 -25.80 -29.48 4.55
CA GLY A 529 -26.83 -28.69 5.24
C GLY A 529 -28.23 -29.32 5.21
N ASN A 530 -28.53 -30.20 4.26
CA ASN A 530 -29.79 -30.93 4.18
C ASN A 530 -29.80 -32.22 5.04
N GLN A 531 -28.65 -32.65 5.57
CA GLN A 531 -28.53 -33.86 6.37
C GLN A 531 -28.81 -33.57 7.85
N GLN A 532 -29.77 -34.29 8.44
CA GLN A 532 -30.14 -34.13 9.85
C GLN A 532 -28.94 -34.35 10.79
N ALA A 533 -28.10 -35.35 10.51
CA ALA A 533 -26.89 -35.63 11.29
C ALA A 533 -25.92 -34.44 11.34
N TYR A 534 -25.78 -33.70 10.24
CA TYR A 534 -24.89 -32.54 10.17
C TYR A 534 -25.46 -31.35 10.96
N LYS A 535 -26.78 -31.13 10.89
CA LYS A 535 -27.46 -30.12 11.71
C LYS A 535 -27.29 -30.41 13.20
N GLU A 536 -27.49 -31.67 13.61
CA GLU A 536 -27.28 -32.09 15.00
C GLU A 536 -25.83 -31.90 15.46
N TYR A 537 -24.86 -32.24 14.60
CA TYR A 537 -23.44 -31.99 14.89
C TYR A 537 -23.14 -30.50 15.09
N LYS A 538 -23.62 -29.62 14.19
CA LYS A 538 -23.43 -28.16 14.34
C LYS A 538 -24.05 -27.57 15.60
N GLN A 539 -25.21 -28.09 16.02
CA GLN A 539 -25.89 -27.63 17.23
C GLN A 539 -25.18 -28.09 18.50
N ARG A 540 -24.59 -29.28 18.50
CA ARG A 540 -24.02 -29.88 19.71
C ARG A 540 -22.54 -29.62 19.89
N THR A 541 -21.81 -29.38 18.82
CA THR A 541 -20.35 -29.23 18.84
C THR A 541 -19.95 -27.76 18.76
N SER A 542 -19.12 -27.35 19.72
CA SER A 542 -18.54 -25.99 19.80
C SER A 542 -17.88 -25.61 18.47
N VAL A 543 -18.01 -24.35 18.06
CA VAL A 543 -17.40 -23.87 16.81
C VAL A 543 -15.88 -23.97 16.88
N LEU A 544 -15.27 -23.51 17.98
CA LEU A 544 -13.83 -23.31 18.06
C LEU A 544 -13.21 -23.96 19.30
N LEU A 545 -13.75 -23.70 20.49
CA LEU A 545 -13.20 -24.22 21.74
C LEU A 545 -13.42 -25.74 21.83
N LEU A 546 -12.44 -26.45 22.39
CA LEU A 546 -12.56 -27.88 22.69
C LEU A 546 -13.48 -28.09 23.90
N TRP A 547 -14.79 -28.21 23.64
CA TRP A 547 -15.81 -28.37 24.68
C TRP A 547 -16.59 -29.68 24.50
N PRO A 548 -16.97 -30.39 25.57
CA PRO A 548 -17.84 -31.57 25.46
C PRO A 548 -19.14 -31.25 24.68
N PRO A 549 -19.62 -32.12 23.79
CA PRO A 549 -20.86 -31.88 23.06
C PRO A 549 -22.04 -31.61 24.00
N SER A 550 -22.93 -30.67 23.65
CA SER A 550 -24.13 -30.43 24.46
C SER A 550 -25.02 -31.68 24.51
N LYS A 551 -25.68 -31.88 25.66
CA LYS A 551 -26.69 -32.93 25.83
C LYS A 551 -27.95 -32.53 25.04
N LYS A 552 -28.60 -33.52 24.42
CA LYS A 552 -29.87 -33.32 23.68
C LYS A 552 -30.97 -32.88 24.63
#